data_AF-A0A972VMA1-F1
#
_entry.id   AF-A0A972VMA1-F1
#
_cell.length_a   1.000
_cell.length_b   1.000
_cell.length_c   1.000
_cell.angle_alpha   90.00
_cell.angle_beta   90.00
_cell.angle_gamma   90.00
#
_symmetry.space_group_name_H-M   'P 1'
#
loop_
_entity.id
_entity.type
_entity.pdbx_description
1 polymer ?
#
loop_
_entity_poly.entity_id
_entity_poly.type
_entity_poly.pdbx_seq_one_letter_code
_entity_poly.pdbx_strand_id
1 'polypeptide(L)'
;MIKQFPAYLIVLISFLIGQEIKWEHYPEKTALKIATDTPGIPIYVDGLQVGVAPLAQLVEVFPGWHRVSYFPDTDNPYKSIFPKDRRINDIIRMGTVNILVEKGHVVDVVLNYQSIEEEVRTYQRSVNSGRWIGFTMVMAVLVVLTWIT
;
A
#
# COMPACT_ATOMS: atom_id res chain seq x y z
N MET A 1 16.18 -35.95 -66.21
CA MET A 1 15.24 -36.40 -65.16
C MET A 1 15.61 -35.77 -63.80
N ILE A 2 15.73 -34.42 -63.67
CA ILE A 2 16.29 -33.75 -62.45
C ILE A 2 15.54 -32.44 -62.05
N LYS A 3 14.47 -32.02 -62.75
CA LYS A 3 13.87 -30.68 -62.52
C LYS A 3 12.84 -30.57 -61.37
N GLN A 4 12.45 -31.69 -60.75
CA GLN A 4 11.35 -31.71 -59.77
C GLN A 4 11.82 -31.50 -58.31
N PHE A 5 13.11 -31.65 -58.02
CA PHE A 5 13.66 -31.59 -56.66
C PHE A 5 13.48 -30.23 -55.92
N PRO A 6 13.60 -29.05 -56.56
CA PRO A 6 13.50 -27.78 -55.83
C PRO A 6 12.05 -27.44 -55.44
N ALA A 7 11.05 -27.95 -56.15
CA ALA A 7 9.64 -27.67 -55.88
C ALA A 7 9.16 -28.30 -54.57
N TYR A 8 9.57 -29.55 -54.30
CA TYR A 8 9.22 -30.23 -53.04
C TYR A 8 9.86 -29.57 -51.82
N LEU A 9 11.05 -28.98 -51.98
CA LEU A 9 11.74 -28.27 -50.91
C LEU A 9 11.00 -26.98 -50.53
N ILE A 10 10.43 -26.27 -51.50
CA ILE A 10 9.63 -25.05 -51.26
C ILE A 10 8.31 -25.40 -50.55
N VAL A 11 7.67 -26.51 -50.94
CA VAL A 11 6.44 -26.98 -50.29
C VAL A 11 6.72 -27.39 -48.82
N LEU A 12 7.85 -28.04 -48.55
CA LEU A 12 8.26 -28.42 -47.19
C LEU A 12 8.51 -27.20 -46.30
N ILE A 13 9.16 -26.16 -46.83
CA ILE A 13 9.46 -24.92 -46.08
C ILE A 13 8.17 -24.17 -45.72
N SER A 14 7.18 -24.17 -46.60
CA SER A 14 5.89 -23.50 -46.37
C SER A 14 5.13 -24.12 -45.19
N PHE A 15 5.30 -25.42 -44.94
CA PHE A 15 4.67 -26.12 -43.82
C PHE A 15 5.33 -25.78 -42.46
N LEU A 16 6.63 -25.46 -42.44
CA LEU A 16 7.34 -25.08 -41.22
C LEU A 16 7.06 -23.63 -40.80
N ILE A 17 6.76 -22.75 -41.75
CA ILE A 17 6.47 -21.32 -41.48
C ILE A 17 5.02 -21.12 -40.99
N GLY A 18 4.13 -22.08 -41.23
CA GLY A 18 2.70 -22.02 -40.85
C GLY A 18 2.40 -22.34 -39.38
N GLN A 19 3.41 -22.53 -38.52
CA GLN A 19 3.16 -22.71 -37.09
C GLN A 19 2.85 -21.34 -36.46
N GLU A 20 1.57 -21.03 -36.31
CA GLU A 20 1.12 -19.92 -35.49
C GLU A 20 1.54 -20.18 -34.03
N ILE A 21 2.43 -19.35 -33.50
CA ILE A 21 2.74 -19.35 -32.07
C ILE A 21 1.50 -18.81 -31.37
N LYS A 22 0.61 -19.72 -30.98
CA LYS A 22 -0.59 -19.40 -30.21
C LYS A 22 -0.13 -19.04 -28.79
N TRP A 23 -0.02 -17.75 -28.52
CA TRP A 23 0.25 -17.22 -27.18
C TRP A 23 -0.97 -17.48 -26.29
N GLU A 24 -1.08 -18.69 -25.76
CA GLU A 24 -2.25 -19.16 -24.99
C GLU A 24 -2.37 -18.48 -23.61
N HIS A 25 -1.32 -17.77 -23.17
CA HIS A 25 -1.28 -17.12 -21.87
C HIS A 25 -0.96 -15.63 -22.01
N TYR A 26 -1.93 -14.83 -22.50
CA TYR A 26 -1.89 -13.40 -22.21
C TYR A 26 -2.04 -13.25 -20.69
N PRO A 27 -1.13 -12.54 -19.99
CA PRO A 27 -1.29 -12.35 -18.56
C PRO A 27 -2.59 -11.57 -18.34
N GLU A 28 -3.57 -12.23 -17.73
CA GLU A 28 -4.83 -11.58 -17.42
C GLU A 28 -4.55 -10.39 -16.51
N LYS A 29 -4.87 -9.20 -17.02
CA LYS A 29 -4.64 -7.95 -16.30
C LYS A 29 -5.40 -8.00 -15.00
N THR A 30 -4.64 -7.95 -13.92
CA THR A 30 -5.15 -7.99 -12.56
C THR A 30 -5.06 -6.57 -12.01
N ALA A 31 -6.13 -6.06 -11.41
CA ALA A 31 -6.18 -4.65 -11.06
C ALA A 31 -6.93 -4.38 -9.76
N LEU A 32 -6.59 -3.26 -9.13
CA LEU A 32 -7.20 -2.78 -7.89
C LEU A 32 -7.96 -1.50 -8.14
N LYS A 33 -9.20 -1.47 -7.64
CA LYS A 33 -10.00 -0.26 -7.57
C LYS A 33 -10.03 0.20 -6.13
N ILE A 34 -9.31 1.27 -5.84
CA ILE A 34 -9.14 1.79 -4.49
C ILE A 34 -10.10 2.95 -4.28
N ALA A 35 -11.04 2.79 -3.35
CA ALA A 35 -11.97 3.82 -2.91
C ALA A 35 -11.56 4.31 -1.51
N THR A 36 -11.62 5.62 -1.31
CA THR A 36 -11.37 6.26 -0.01
C THR A 36 -12.55 7.17 0.34
N ASP A 37 -12.75 7.38 1.63
CA ASP A 37 -13.68 8.36 2.18
C ASP A 37 -13.14 9.80 2.12
N THR A 38 -11.82 9.98 2.08
CA THR A 38 -11.17 11.28 2.26
C THR A 38 -10.27 11.65 1.07
N PRO A 39 -10.52 12.79 0.39
CA PRO A 39 -9.72 13.21 -0.76
C PRO A 39 -8.36 13.79 -0.35
N GLY A 40 -7.39 13.75 -1.26
CA GLY A 40 -6.08 14.41 -1.11
C GLY A 40 -5.02 13.60 -0.36
N ILE A 41 -5.28 12.33 -0.05
CA ILE A 41 -4.36 11.48 0.73
C ILE A 41 -3.52 10.60 -0.20
N PRO A 42 -2.19 10.48 0.00
CA PRO A 42 -1.37 9.56 -0.77
C PRO A 42 -1.71 8.10 -0.46
N ILE A 43 -1.78 7.28 -1.50
CA ILE A 43 -2.02 5.84 -1.40
C ILE A 43 -0.76 5.09 -1.80
N TYR A 44 -0.40 4.11 -0.98
CA TYR A 44 0.71 3.20 -1.18
C TYR A 44 0.19 1.79 -1.44
N VAL A 45 0.77 1.11 -2.43
CA VAL A 45 0.57 -0.32 -2.69
C VAL A 45 1.93 -0.98 -2.60
N ASP A 46 2.05 -1.96 -1.70
CA ASP A 46 3.31 -2.65 -1.37
C ASP A 46 4.45 -1.69 -1.00
N GLY A 47 4.09 -0.55 -0.39
CA GLY A 47 5.05 0.50 -0.01
C GLY A 47 5.41 1.49 -1.12
N LEU A 48 4.98 1.27 -2.36
CA LEU A 48 5.18 2.17 -3.48
C LEU A 48 4.02 3.15 -3.60
N GLN A 49 4.32 4.44 -3.77
CA GLN A 49 3.28 5.45 -3.94
C GLN A 49 2.67 5.33 -5.34
N VAL A 50 1.36 5.06 -5.39
CA VAL A 50 0.64 4.89 -6.66
C VAL A 50 -0.04 6.20 -7.09
N GLY A 51 -0.45 7.02 -6.13
CA GLY A 51 -1.07 8.31 -6.42
C GLY A 51 -1.70 8.96 -5.20
N VAL A 52 -2.54 9.96 -5.47
CA VAL A 52 -3.31 10.69 -4.47
C VAL A 52 -4.78 10.40 -4.68
N ALA A 53 -5.49 10.16 -3.59
CA ALA A 53 -6.89 9.80 -3.63
C ALA A 53 -7.79 11.02 -3.95
N PRO A 54 -8.92 10.84 -4.65
CA PRO A 54 -9.40 9.61 -5.28
C PRO A 54 -8.61 9.27 -6.56
N LEU A 55 -8.30 7.98 -6.76
CA LEU A 55 -7.58 7.51 -7.94
C LEU A 55 -8.55 7.42 -9.14
N ALA A 56 -8.22 8.10 -10.23
CA ALA A 56 -9.03 8.09 -11.45
C ALA A 56 -8.85 6.79 -12.28
N GLN A 57 -7.71 6.10 -12.10
CA GLN A 57 -7.38 4.88 -12.83
C GLN A 57 -7.35 3.67 -11.91
N LEU A 58 -7.57 2.48 -12.49
CA LEU A 58 -7.31 1.22 -11.82
C LEU A 58 -5.80 1.02 -11.68
N VAL A 59 -5.39 0.44 -10.56
CA VAL A 59 -3.99 0.13 -10.27
C VAL A 59 -3.70 -1.29 -10.75
N GLU A 60 -2.95 -1.45 -11.84
CA GLU A 60 -2.53 -2.77 -12.31
C GLU A 60 -1.51 -3.37 -11.33
N VAL A 61 -1.79 -4.59 -10.84
CA VAL A 61 -0.92 -5.33 -9.91
C VAL A 61 -0.73 -6.77 -10.39
N PHE A 62 0.30 -7.44 -9.88
CA PHE A 62 0.46 -8.87 -10.12
C PHE A 62 -0.58 -9.67 -9.34
N PRO A 63 -0.85 -10.94 -9.69
CA PRO A 63 -1.65 -11.80 -8.84
C PRO A 63 -0.87 -12.16 -7.56
N GLY A 64 -1.49 -11.99 -6.41
CA GLY A 64 -0.82 -12.24 -5.13
C GLY A 64 -1.40 -11.45 -3.96
N TRP A 65 -0.65 -11.47 -2.85
CA TRP A 65 -0.95 -10.64 -1.69
C TRP A 65 -0.41 -9.24 -1.91
N HIS A 66 -1.29 -8.26 -1.79
CA HIS A 66 -0.94 -6.86 -1.89
C HIS A 66 -1.33 -6.14 -0.60
N ARG A 67 -0.47 -5.22 -0.17
CA ARG A 67 -0.70 -4.37 0.99
C ARG A 67 -1.04 -2.97 0.52
N VAL A 68 -2.25 -2.51 0.79
CA VAL A 68 -2.70 -1.14 0.48
C VAL A 68 -2.71 -0.33 1.76
N SER A 69 -2.00 0.80 1.79
CA SER A 69 -1.86 1.64 2.99
C SER A 69 -1.82 3.13 2.68
N TYR A 70 -2.20 3.94 3.67
CA TYR A 70 -1.96 5.40 3.65
C TYR A 70 -0.53 5.78 4.05
N PHE A 71 0.17 4.84 4.70
CA PHE A 71 1.51 5.05 5.22
C PHE A 71 2.54 4.41 4.27
N PRO A 72 3.71 5.05 4.09
CA PRO A 72 4.82 4.42 3.40
C PRO A 72 5.30 3.20 4.20
N ASP A 73 5.92 2.24 3.51
CA ASP A 73 6.45 1.05 4.17
C ASP A 73 7.48 1.42 5.25
N THR A 74 7.19 0.95 6.47
CA THR A 74 8.03 1.11 7.66
C THR A 74 8.95 -0.09 7.89
N ASP A 75 8.82 -1.16 7.11
CA ASP A 75 9.55 -2.43 7.29
C ASP A 75 11.05 -2.32 6.94
N ASN A 76 11.49 -1.14 6.48
CA ASN A 76 12.91 -0.85 6.36
C ASN A 76 13.54 -0.73 7.78
N PRO A 77 14.45 -1.64 8.17
CA PRO A 77 15.08 -1.64 9.49
C PRO A 77 15.83 -0.33 9.81
N TYR A 78 16.20 0.44 8.79
CA TYR A 78 16.91 1.71 8.93
C TYR A 78 15.99 2.94 9.06
N LYS A 79 14.66 2.79 8.89
CA LYS A 79 13.68 3.89 8.83
C LYS A 79 12.76 3.95 10.07
N SER A 80 13.17 3.36 11.19
CA SER A 80 12.43 3.36 12.46
C SER A 80 12.54 4.70 13.23
N ILE A 81 12.30 5.81 12.54
CA ILE A 81 12.24 7.16 13.14
C ILE A 81 10.94 7.30 13.98
N PHE A 82 9.95 6.46 13.72
CA PHE A 82 8.74 6.40 14.53
C PHE A 82 9.02 5.72 15.87
N PRO A 83 8.65 6.35 17.00
CA PRO A 83 8.69 5.70 18.30
C PRO A 83 7.97 4.36 18.20
N LYS A 84 8.57 3.29 18.75
CA LYS A 84 7.97 1.95 18.88
C LYS A 84 6.84 1.95 19.92
N ASP A 85 5.96 2.94 19.86
CA ASP A 85 4.77 3.06 20.67
C ASP A 85 3.71 2.09 20.12
N ARG A 86 3.08 1.33 21.02
CA ARG A 86 2.02 0.38 20.67
C ARG A 86 0.86 1.09 19.98
N ARG A 87 0.52 2.32 20.41
CA ARG A 87 -0.60 3.07 19.82
C ARG A 87 -0.31 3.51 18.38
N ILE A 88 0.93 3.92 18.09
CA ILE A 88 1.35 4.26 16.72
C ILE A 88 1.26 3.04 15.81
N ASN A 89 1.70 1.87 16.30
CA ASN A 89 1.56 0.63 15.56
C ASN A 89 0.10 0.26 15.29
N ASP A 90 -0.79 0.49 16.25
CA ASP A 90 -2.23 0.24 16.06
C ASP A 90 -2.83 1.18 15.00
N ILE A 91 -2.45 2.47 15.00
CA ILE A 91 -2.82 3.44 13.96
C ILE A 91 -2.36 2.97 12.57
N ILE A 92 -1.10 2.53 12.45
CA ILE A 92 -0.54 2.04 11.17
C ILE A 92 -1.32 0.79 10.70
N ARG A 93 -1.64 -0.12 11.61
CA ARG A 93 -2.43 -1.33 11.31
C ARG A 93 -3.85 -1.01 10.87
N MET A 94 -4.49 0.01 11.45
CA MET A 94 -5.82 0.47 11.02
C MET A 94 -5.79 1.08 9.62
N GLY A 95 -4.68 1.74 9.24
CA GLY A 95 -4.50 2.32 7.90
C GLY A 95 -3.88 1.39 6.86
N THR A 96 -3.83 0.09 7.13
CA THR A 96 -3.20 -0.91 6.25
C THR A 96 -4.14 -2.08 6.03
N VAL A 97 -4.44 -2.40 4.78
CA VAL A 97 -5.29 -3.53 4.39
C VAL A 97 -4.48 -4.49 3.52
N ASN A 98 -4.49 -5.77 3.90
CA ASN A 98 -3.92 -6.84 3.07
C ASN A 98 -5.04 -7.49 2.28
N ILE A 99 -4.85 -7.55 0.96
CA ILE A 99 -5.83 -8.12 0.04
C ILE A 99 -5.15 -9.18 -0.83
N LEU A 100 -5.89 -10.24 -1.13
CA LEU A 100 -5.49 -11.27 -2.06
C LEU A 100 -6.14 -10.97 -3.41
N VAL A 101 -5.32 -10.87 -4.45
CA VAL A 101 -5.79 -10.60 -5.82
C VAL A 101 -5.56 -11.83 -6.68
N GLU A 102 -6.65 -12.38 -7.18
CA GLU A 102 -6.62 -13.50 -8.12
C GLU A 102 -6.34 -13.03 -9.55
N LYS A 103 -5.83 -13.93 -10.37
CA LYS A 103 -5.53 -13.65 -11.78
C LYS A 103 -6.80 -13.19 -12.51
N GLY A 104 -6.67 -12.09 -13.26
CA GLY A 104 -7.73 -11.55 -14.12
C GLY A 104 -8.90 -10.90 -13.39
N HIS A 105 -8.83 -10.76 -12.07
CA HIS A 105 -9.89 -10.16 -11.27
C HIS A 105 -9.57 -8.72 -10.91
N VAL A 106 -10.64 -7.91 -10.84
CA VAL A 106 -10.58 -6.55 -10.30
C VAL A 106 -11.15 -6.59 -8.88
N VAL A 107 -10.34 -6.20 -7.90
CA VAL A 107 -10.75 -6.18 -6.49
C VAL A 107 -11.00 -4.76 -6.04
N ASP A 108 -12.18 -4.53 -5.46
CA ASP A 108 -12.57 -3.25 -4.87
C ASP A 108 -12.05 -3.18 -3.42
N VAL A 109 -11.17 -2.22 -3.15
CA VAL A 109 -10.57 -1.97 -1.85
C VAL A 109 -11.14 -0.68 -1.29
N VAL A 110 -11.78 -0.74 -0.13
CA VAL A 110 -12.32 0.44 0.56
C VAL A 110 -11.44 0.75 1.75
N LEU A 111 -10.87 1.94 1.80
CA LEU A 111 -10.12 2.44 2.95
C LEU A 111 -10.88 3.57 3.66
N ASN A 112 -10.88 3.54 4.98
CA ASN A 112 -11.49 4.55 5.85
C ASN A 112 -10.36 5.33 6.56
N TYR A 113 -10.27 6.63 6.30
CA TYR A 113 -9.29 7.50 6.94
C TYR A 113 -9.82 8.15 8.22
N GLN A 114 -11.12 8.42 8.31
CA GLN A 114 -11.71 9.11 9.47
C GLN A 114 -11.44 8.38 10.79
N SER A 115 -11.53 7.05 10.80
CA SER A 115 -11.22 6.26 12.00
C SER A 115 -9.77 6.39 12.46
N ILE A 116 -8.85 6.61 11.51
CA ILE A 116 -7.42 6.79 11.78
C ILE A 116 -7.17 8.19 12.34
N GLU A 117 -7.83 9.21 11.80
CA GLU A 117 -7.71 10.59 12.27
C GLU A 117 -8.17 10.74 13.73
N GLU A 118 -9.25 10.05 14.11
CA GLU A 118 -9.75 10.03 15.49
C GLU A 118 -8.75 9.42 16.49
N GLU A 119 -8.12 8.30 16.12
CA GLU A 119 -7.10 7.66 16.97
C GLU A 119 -5.84 8.54 17.10
N VAL A 120 -5.39 9.14 16.00
CA VAL A 120 -4.26 10.10 16.00
C VAL A 120 -4.57 11.30 16.91
N ARG A 121 -5.78 11.86 16.80
CA ARG A 121 -6.22 12.99 17.64
C ARG A 121 -6.26 12.62 19.11
N THR A 122 -6.74 11.42 19.43
CA THR A 122 -6.80 10.88 20.80
C THR A 122 -5.39 10.69 21.36
N TYR A 123 -4.47 10.14 20.56
CA TYR A 123 -3.07 10.01 20.92
C TYR A 123 -2.44 11.38 21.19
N GLN A 124 -2.56 12.34 20.27
CA GLN A 124 -2.01 13.69 20.42
C GLN A 124 -2.56 14.40 21.67
N ARG A 125 -3.86 14.25 21.94
CA ARG A 125 -4.50 14.80 23.14
C ARG A 125 -3.94 14.18 24.41
N SER A 126 -3.70 12.87 24.42
CA SER A 126 -3.11 12.16 25.57
C SER A 126 -1.68 12.63 25.85
N VAL A 127 -0.85 12.78 24.81
CA VAL A 127 0.54 13.22 24.92
C VAL A 127 0.64 14.68 25.36
N ASN A 128 -0.16 15.56 24.75
CA ASN A 128 -0.11 17.00 25.06
C ASN A 128 -0.69 17.33 26.45
N SER A 129 -1.71 16.59 26.90
CA SER A 129 -2.29 16.79 28.24
C SER A 129 -1.31 16.37 29.35
N GLY A 130 -0.54 15.30 29.14
CA GLY A 130 0.44 14.81 30.14
C GLY A 130 1.52 15.83 30.48
N ARG A 131 1.96 16.64 29.51
CA ARG A 131 3.01 17.64 29.73
C ARG A 131 2.57 18.81 30.62
N TRP A 132 1.31 19.24 30.50
CA TRP A 132 0.74 20.30 31.35
C TRP A 132 0.49 19.82 32.77
N ILE A 133 0.00 18.58 32.93
CA ILE A 133 -0.22 17.97 34.23
C ILE A 133 1.11 17.84 34.99
N GLY A 134 2.17 17.35 34.34
CA GLY A 134 3.51 17.27 34.94
C GLY A 134 4.07 18.63 35.36
N PHE A 135 3.90 19.66 34.52
CA PHE A 135 4.31 21.02 34.84
C PHE A 135 3.59 21.58 36.08
N THR A 136 2.28 21.33 36.21
CA THR A 136 1.50 21.76 37.38
C THR A 136 1.96 21.08 38.67
N MET A 137 2.34 19.81 38.60
CA MET A 137 2.84 19.06 39.78
C MET A 137 4.18 19.62 40.27
N VAL A 138 5.12 19.88 39.36
CA VAL A 138 6.41 20.48 39.70
C VAL A 138 6.21 21.90 40.26
N MET A 139 5.33 22.70 39.65
CA MET A 139 5.01 24.04 40.16
C MET A 139 4.40 24.00 41.56
N ALA A 140 3.47 23.08 41.83
CA ALA A 140 2.89 22.91 43.15
C ALA A 140 3.95 22.57 44.21
N VAL A 141 4.90 21.68 43.90
CA VAL A 141 6.02 21.34 44.80
C VAL A 141 6.92 22.55 45.07
N LEU A 142 7.25 23.34 44.03
CA LEU A 142 8.06 24.55 44.21
C LEU A 142 7.37 25.58 45.12
N VAL A 143 6.05 25.76 44.97
CA VAL A 143 5.29 26.67 45.84
C VAL A 143 5.34 26.20 47.30
N VAL A 144 5.15 24.90 47.56
CA VAL A 144 5.25 24.35 48.92
C VAL A 144 6.64 24.57 49.53
N LEU A 145 7.71 24.40 48.73
CA LEU A 145 9.08 24.67 49.19
C LEU A 145 9.34 26.15 49.48
N THR A 146 8.77 27.07 48.69
CA THR A 146 8.88 28.52 49.00
C THR A 146 8.10 28.93 50.24
N TRP A 147 7.05 28.20 50.60
CA TRP A 147 6.26 28.49 51.81
C TRP A 147 6.91 27.94 53.09
N ILE A 148 7.72 26.90 53.00
CA ILE A 148 8.35 26.25 54.16
C ILE A 148 9.72 26.85 54.53
N THR A 149 10.32 27.64 53.64
CA THR A 149 11.63 28.29 53.80
C THR A 149 11.44 29.74 54.26
#